data_AF-A0A9E1GK10-F1
#
_entry.id   AF-A0A9E1GK10-F1
#
_cell.length_a   1.000
_cell.length_b   1.000
_cell.length_c   1.000
_cell.angle_alpha   90.00
_cell.angle_beta   90.00
_cell.angle_gamma   90.00
#
_symmetry.space_group_name_H-M   'P 1'
#
loop_
_entity.id
_entity.type
_entity.pdbx_description
1 polymer ?
#
loop_
_entity_poly.entity_id
_entity_poly.type
_entity_poly.pdbx_seq_one_letter_code
_entity_poly.pdbx_strand_id
1 'polypeptide(L)'
;METKLVGVGAQALTDMPKSPSPSNDRISDLMQQKFDLEEDIRATLEHRRRERMFFEKIIRRLKRSDERAVIRSRYLDGASWGDVVDLLYGDEEDLLEREDMYRKRVFKLHGRALLSMAQYIEDNGLMWNPDDYDETE
;
A
#
# COMPACT_ATOMS: atom_id res chain seq x y z
N MET A 1 -19.37 -30.35 70.44
CA MET A 1 -18.87 -31.49 69.63
C MET A 1 -19.76 -31.59 68.41
N GLU A 2 -19.14 -31.42 67.24
CA GLU A 2 -19.74 -31.48 65.92
C GLU A 2 -20.13 -32.92 65.55
N THR A 3 -21.18 -33.11 64.74
CA THR A 3 -21.21 -34.21 63.75
C THR A 3 -22.15 -33.89 62.58
N LYS A 4 -21.51 -33.87 61.39
CA LYS A 4 -21.94 -33.58 60.02
C LYS A 4 -23.35 -34.00 59.61
N LEU A 5 -24.08 -33.07 58.98
CA LEU A 5 -25.15 -33.36 58.03
C LEU A 5 -24.52 -33.78 56.68
N VAL A 6 -24.83 -34.99 56.24
CA VAL A 6 -24.48 -35.52 54.92
C VAL A 6 -25.39 -34.84 53.90
N GLY A 7 -24.81 -33.96 53.07
CA GLY A 7 -25.49 -33.40 51.91
C GLY A 7 -25.74 -34.48 50.87
N VAL A 8 -27.01 -34.70 50.53
CA VAL A 8 -27.46 -35.61 49.48
C VAL A 8 -26.82 -35.18 48.15
N GLY A 9 -26.07 -36.09 47.53
CA GLY A 9 -25.37 -35.83 46.27
C GLY A 9 -26.32 -35.43 45.15
N ALA A 10 -25.95 -34.38 44.40
CA ALA A 10 -26.63 -34.01 43.17
C ALA A 10 -26.55 -35.19 42.18
N GLN A 11 -27.70 -35.73 41.79
CA GLN A 11 -27.76 -36.72 40.72
C GLN A 11 -27.38 -36.02 39.41
N ALA A 12 -26.25 -36.42 38.82
CA ALA A 12 -25.91 -36.01 37.46
C ALA A 12 -26.86 -36.71 36.48
N LEU A 13 -27.90 -35.99 36.04
CA LEU A 13 -28.72 -36.36 34.89
C LEU A 13 -27.85 -36.32 33.63
N THR A 14 -27.28 -37.46 33.29
CA THR A 14 -26.34 -37.68 32.18
C THR A 14 -27.05 -38.00 30.85
N ASP A 15 -28.34 -37.69 30.71
CA ASP A 15 -29.15 -38.19 29.59
C ASP A 15 -29.90 -37.09 28.82
N MET A 16 -29.22 -35.96 28.57
CA MET A 16 -29.70 -35.00 27.57
C MET A 16 -28.86 -35.17 26.30
N PRO A 17 -29.43 -35.61 25.17
CA PRO A 17 -28.73 -35.59 23.90
C PRO A 17 -28.42 -34.13 23.57
N LYS A 18 -27.13 -33.80 23.55
CA LYS A 18 -26.66 -32.50 23.06
C LYS A 18 -27.04 -32.44 21.58
N SER A 19 -27.96 -31.56 21.22
CA SER A 19 -28.25 -31.21 19.82
C SER A 19 -26.93 -31.01 19.07
N PRO A 20 -26.71 -31.63 17.90
CA PRO A 20 -25.50 -31.39 17.15
C PRO A 20 -25.52 -29.92 16.75
N SER A 21 -24.61 -29.12 17.33
CA SER A 21 -24.35 -27.78 16.82
C SER A 21 -24.07 -27.92 15.33
N PRO A 22 -24.65 -27.07 14.46
CA PRO A 22 -24.39 -27.17 13.03
C PRO A 22 -22.88 -27.10 12.85
N SER A 23 -22.30 -28.21 12.42
CA SER A 23 -20.88 -28.38 12.15
C SER A 23 -20.55 -27.71 10.83
N ASN A 24 -20.92 -26.43 10.67
CA ASN A 24 -20.22 -25.63 9.69
C ASN A 24 -18.82 -25.50 10.27
N ASP A 25 -17.89 -26.22 9.65
CA ASP A 25 -16.58 -26.46 10.20
C ASP A 25 -15.87 -25.10 10.23
N ARG A 26 -15.82 -24.46 11.41
CA ARG A 26 -15.24 -23.12 11.58
C ARG A 26 -13.84 -23.02 10.96
N ILE A 27 -13.13 -24.13 10.92
CA ILE A 27 -11.83 -24.26 10.25
C ILE A 27 -11.99 -24.09 8.74
N SER A 28 -12.99 -24.71 8.11
CA SER A 28 -13.32 -24.53 6.68
C SER A 28 -13.69 -23.09 6.35
N ASP A 29 -14.51 -22.43 7.19
CA ASP A 29 -14.87 -21.02 6.98
C ASP A 29 -13.64 -20.10 7.03
N LEU A 30 -12.75 -20.33 7.99
CA LEU A 30 -11.49 -19.58 8.12
C LEU A 30 -10.52 -19.86 6.96
N MET A 31 -10.49 -21.10 6.47
CA MET A 31 -9.69 -21.45 5.29
C MET A 31 -10.21 -20.74 4.04
N GLN A 32 -11.53 -20.71 3.83
CA GLN A 32 -12.12 -19.98 2.71
C GLN A 32 -11.77 -18.49 2.77
N GLN A 33 -11.99 -17.85 3.93
CA GLN A 33 -11.63 -16.44 4.12
C GLN A 33 -10.15 -16.16 3.87
N LYS A 34 -9.26 -17.07 4.28
CA LYS A 34 -7.83 -16.96 3.99
C LYS A 34 -7.57 -16.96 2.48
N PHE A 35 -8.17 -17.90 1.74
CA PHE A 35 -7.98 -17.99 0.30
C PHE A 35 -8.49 -16.74 -0.42
N ASP A 36 -9.68 -16.26 -0.05
CA ASP A 36 -10.27 -15.04 -0.61
C ASP A 36 -9.35 -13.82 -0.36
N LEU A 37 -8.85 -13.66 0.87
CA LEU A 37 -7.92 -12.58 1.22
C LEU A 37 -6.58 -12.68 0.47
N GLU A 38 -6.05 -13.89 0.29
CA GLU A 38 -4.81 -14.09 -0.48
C GLU A 38 -4.99 -13.75 -1.96
N GLU A 39 -6.16 -14.04 -2.53
CA GLU A 39 -6.53 -13.65 -3.89
C GLU A 39 -6.67 -12.12 -4.01
N ASP A 40 -7.39 -11.49 -3.08
CA ASP A 40 -7.54 -10.02 -3.02
C ASP A 40 -6.19 -9.31 -2.89
N ILE A 41 -5.29 -9.82 -2.04
CA ILE A 41 -3.92 -9.30 -1.91
C ILE A 41 -3.19 -9.40 -3.25
N ARG A 42 -3.27 -10.55 -3.93
CA ARG A 42 -2.60 -10.76 -5.21
C ARG A 42 -3.13 -9.79 -6.27
N ALA A 43 -4.44 -9.66 -6.40
CA ALA A 43 -5.09 -8.74 -7.33
C ALA A 43 -4.68 -7.28 -7.05
N THR A 44 -4.68 -6.88 -5.77
CA THR A 44 -4.28 -5.53 -5.34
C THR A 44 -2.82 -5.24 -5.67
N LEU A 45 -1.92 -6.21 -5.44
CA LEU A 45 -0.50 -6.07 -5.76
C LEU A 45 -0.26 -5.92 -7.26
N GLU A 46 -0.93 -6.71 -8.09
CA GLU A 46 -0.81 -6.60 -9.55
C GLU A 46 -1.40 -5.29 -10.07
N HIS A 47 -2.55 -4.85 -9.57
CA HIS A 47 -3.10 -3.53 -9.90
C HIS A 47 -2.11 -2.41 -9.57
N ARG A 48 -1.58 -2.39 -8.33
CA ARG A 48 -0.58 -1.41 -7.90
C ARG A 48 0.69 -1.46 -8.76
N ARG A 49 1.12 -2.66 -9.16
CA ARG A 49 2.29 -2.87 -10.01
C ARG A 49 2.07 -2.28 -11.41
N ARG A 50 0.93 -2.54 -12.03
CA ARG A 50 0.55 -2.00 -13.36
C ARG A 50 0.50 -0.47 -13.32
N GLU A 51 -0.16 0.10 -12.32
CA GLU A 51 -0.26 1.54 -12.13
C GLU A 51 1.12 2.18 -11.99
N ARG A 52 1.97 1.59 -11.12
CA ARG A 52 3.36 2.06 -10.95
C ARG A 52 4.16 1.96 -12.25
N MET A 53 4.01 0.88 -13.02
CA MET A 53 4.71 0.70 -14.29
C MET A 53 4.30 1.75 -15.32
N PHE A 54 3.01 2.10 -15.40
CA PHE A 54 2.52 3.15 -16.28
C PHE A 54 3.18 4.50 -15.98
N PHE A 55 3.11 4.95 -14.71
CA PHE A 55 3.74 6.21 -14.32
C PHE A 55 5.25 6.18 -14.48
N GLU A 56 5.92 5.06 -14.19
CA GLU A 56 7.37 4.98 -14.37
C GLU A 56 7.81 5.03 -15.83
N LYS A 57 7.01 4.52 -16.77
CA LYS A 57 7.28 4.70 -18.21
C LYS A 57 7.29 6.19 -18.58
N ILE A 58 6.36 6.98 -18.01
CA ILE A 58 6.29 8.43 -18.22
C ILE A 58 7.48 9.14 -17.56
N ILE A 59 7.76 8.85 -16.28
CA ILE A 59 8.87 9.46 -15.52
C ILE A 59 10.22 9.19 -16.21
N ARG A 60 10.43 8.01 -16.78
CA ARG A 60 11.67 7.69 -17.53
C ARG A 60 11.93 8.58 -18.74
N ARG A 61 10.92 9.28 -19.27
CA ARG A 61 11.06 10.22 -20.40
C ARG A 61 11.57 11.60 -19.99
N LEU A 62 11.51 11.93 -18.70
CA LEU A 62 12.12 13.14 -18.18
C LEU A 62 13.64 13.10 -18.41
N LYS A 63 14.16 14.15 -19.05
CA LYS A 63 15.58 14.20 -19.46
C LYS A 63 16.51 14.20 -18.26
N ARG A 64 16.19 14.99 -17.23
CA ARG A 64 17.10 15.19 -16.10
C ARG A 64 16.84 14.20 -14.96
N SER A 65 17.92 13.70 -14.35
CA SER A 65 17.84 12.75 -13.23
C SER A 65 17.24 13.36 -11.97
N ASP A 66 17.55 14.63 -11.70
CA ASP A 66 16.99 15.38 -10.58
C ASP A 66 15.47 15.56 -10.69
N GLU A 67 14.96 15.91 -11.88
CA GLU A 67 13.52 15.95 -12.17
C GLU A 67 12.86 14.58 -11.90
N ARG A 68 13.49 13.46 -12.31
CA ARG A 68 12.98 12.11 -12.02
C ARG A 68 12.99 11.78 -10.52
N ALA A 69 14.06 12.14 -9.82
CA ALA A 69 14.19 11.89 -8.39
C ALA A 69 13.10 12.64 -7.60
N VAL A 70 12.87 13.92 -7.92
CA VAL A 70 11.79 14.70 -7.30
C VAL A 70 10.43 14.02 -7.45
N ILE A 71 10.07 13.58 -8.67
CA ILE A 71 8.77 12.96 -8.91
C ILE A 71 8.64 11.61 -8.21
N ARG A 72 9.66 10.74 -8.29
CA ARG A 72 9.62 9.44 -7.60
C ARG A 72 9.49 9.58 -6.11
N SER A 73 10.37 10.36 -5.50
CA SER A 73 10.40 10.50 -4.05
C SER A 73 9.13 11.16 -3.54
N ARG A 74 8.62 12.19 -4.23
CA ARG A 74 7.41 12.90 -3.80
C ARG A 74 6.14 12.06 -3.92
N TYR A 75 5.97 11.32 -5.02
CA TYR A 75 4.68 10.70 -5.36
C TYR A 75 4.67 9.17 -5.31
N LEU A 76 5.79 8.51 -5.62
CA LEU A 76 5.87 7.04 -5.52
C LEU A 76 6.28 6.58 -4.13
N ASP A 77 7.22 7.31 -3.50
CA ASP A 77 7.73 6.97 -2.17
C ASP A 77 7.04 7.77 -1.05
N GLY A 78 6.27 8.81 -1.39
CA GLY A 78 5.46 9.59 -0.44
C GLY A 78 6.27 10.53 0.46
N ALA A 79 7.50 10.87 0.08
CA ALA A 79 8.41 11.70 0.87
C ALA A 79 7.88 13.14 1.04
N SER A 80 8.18 13.77 2.18
CA SER A 80 7.87 15.18 2.40
C SER A 80 8.74 16.10 1.53
N TRP A 81 8.38 17.38 1.40
CA TRP A 81 9.23 18.32 0.66
C TRP A 81 10.61 18.53 1.32
N GLY A 82 10.70 18.38 2.65
CA GLY A 82 11.98 18.42 3.36
C GLY A 82 12.84 17.23 2.96
N ASP A 83 12.29 16.02 3.04
CA ASP A 83 13.00 14.80 2.64
C ASP A 83 13.47 14.83 1.18
N VAL A 84 12.69 15.44 0.26
CA VAL A 84 13.10 15.61 -1.15
C VAL A 84 14.25 16.62 -1.29
N VAL A 85 14.26 17.68 -0.48
CA VAL A 85 15.37 18.63 -0.43
C VAL A 85 16.63 17.93 0.10
N ASP A 86 16.51 17.22 1.23
CA ASP A 86 17.62 16.48 1.84
C ASP A 86 18.15 15.39 0.92
N LEU A 87 17.28 14.69 0.19
CA LEU A 87 17.69 13.69 -0.80
C LEU A 87 18.56 14.27 -1.92
N LEU A 88 18.28 15.50 -2.35
CA LEU A 88 18.96 16.12 -3.50
C LEU A 88 20.16 16.96 -3.11
N TYR A 89 20.15 17.52 -1.90
CA TYR A 89 21.11 18.54 -1.47
C TYR A 89 21.66 18.28 -0.07
N GLY A 90 21.39 17.12 0.55
CA GLY A 90 21.84 16.78 1.90
C GLY A 90 23.35 16.81 2.10
N ASP A 91 24.12 16.66 1.01
CA ASP A 91 25.58 16.74 1.02
C ASP A 91 26.11 18.19 0.93
N GLU A 92 25.25 19.19 0.73
CA GLU A 92 25.65 20.60 0.63
C GLU A 92 25.87 21.20 2.03
N GLU A 93 27.07 21.72 2.29
CA GLU A 93 27.46 22.26 3.60
C GLU A 93 26.57 23.44 4.05
N ASP A 94 26.04 24.21 3.10
CA ASP A 94 25.22 25.40 3.34
C ASP A 94 23.71 25.11 3.37
N LEU A 95 23.29 23.83 3.34
CA LEU A 95 21.88 23.45 3.25
C LEU A 95 21.04 24.04 4.39
N LEU A 96 21.51 23.94 5.63
CA LEU A 96 20.79 24.44 6.81
C LEU A 96 20.60 25.97 6.76
N GLU A 97 21.58 26.69 6.25
CA GLU A 97 21.57 28.15 6.18
C GLU A 97 20.74 28.66 4.99
N ARG A 98 20.60 27.83 3.94
CA ARG A 98 19.97 28.19 2.67
C ARG A 98 18.82 27.27 2.26
N GLU A 99 18.15 26.64 3.22
CA GLU A 99 17.09 25.66 2.98
C GLU A 99 16.01 26.20 2.02
N ASP A 100 15.58 27.45 2.22
CA ASP A 100 14.59 28.11 1.37
C ASP A 100 15.03 28.21 -0.10
N MET A 101 16.32 28.38 -0.35
CA MET A 101 16.87 28.41 -1.71
C MET A 101 16.76 27.03 -2.36
N TYR A 102 17.18 25.98 -1.65
CA TYR A 102 17.12 24.61 -2.13
C TYR A 102 15.69 24.13 -2.32
N ARG A 103 14.79 24.45 -1.39
CA ARG A 103 13.34 24.23 -1.52
C ARG A 103 12.78 24.87 -2.80
N LYS A 104 13.13 26.13 -3.09
CA LYS A 104 12.74 26.80 -4.35
C LYS A 104 13.32 26.11 -5.59
N ARG A 105 14.55 25.57 -5.51
CA ARG A 105 15.15 24.78 -6.62
C ARG A 105 14.37 23.48 -6.85
N VAL A 106 14.03 22.74 -5.79
CA VAL A 106 13.19 21.55 -5.87
C VAL A 106 11.84 21.85 -6.52
N PHE A 107 11.16 22.93 -6.12
CA PHE A 107 9.89 23.33 -6.74
C PHE A 107 10.03 23.69 -8.24
N LYS A 108 11.14 24.29 -8.65
CA LYS A 108 11.42 24.55 -10.08
C LYS A 108 11.63 23.25 -10.86
N LEU A 109 12.35 22.28 -10.30
CA LEU A 109 12.53 20.96 -10.90
C LEU A 109 11.19 20.22 -11.00
N HIS A 110 10.40 20.23 -9.92
CA HIS A 110 9.07 19.67 -9.86
C HIS A 110 8.14 20.23 -10.94
N GLY A 111 8.02 21.56 -11.03
CA GLY A 111 7.14 22.20 -12.00
C GLY A 111 7.55 21.90 -13.45
N ARG A 112 8.85 21.92 -13.75
CA ARG A 112 9.37 21.54 -15.07
C ARG A 112 9.11 20.08 -15.41
N ALA A 113 9.28 19.18 -14.43
CA ALA A 113 9.00 17.77 -14.59
C ALA A 113 7.52 17.54 -14.92
N LEU A 114 6.59 18.15 -14.16
CA LEU A 114 5.17 18.02 -14.41
C LEU A 114 4.76 18.53 -15.80
N LEU A 115 5.26 19.70 -16.23
CA LEU A 115 4.99 20.22 -17.58
C LEU A 115 5.51 19.27 -18.67
N SER A 116 6.72 18.72 -18.48
CA SER A 116 7.30 17.78 -19.44
C SER A 116 6.53 16.45 -19.49
N MET A 117 6.04 15.97 -18.34
CA MET A 117 5.20 14.77 -18.27
C MET A 117 3.84 15.01 -18.92
N ALA A 118 3.20 16.14 -18.65
CA ALA A 118 1.92 16.51 -19.25
C ALA A 118 2.01 16.57 -20.77
N GLN A 119 3.03 17.25 -21.31
CA GLN A 119 3.28 17.29 -22.75
C GLN A 119 3.47 15.88 -23.33
N TYR A 120 4.29 15.04 -22.69
CA TYR A 120 4.51 13.67 -23.17
C TYR A 120 3.21 12.84 -23.15
N ILE A 121 2.38 12.99 -22.12
CA ILE A 121 1.09 12.32 -22.00
C ILE A 121 0.17 12.75 -23.15
N GLU A 122 0.05 14.06 -23.40
CA GLU A 122 -0.77 14.62 -24.47
C GLU A 122 -0.30 14.17 -25.85
N ASP A 123 1.01 14.29 -26.13
CA ASP A 123 1.62 13.95 -27.42
C ASP A 123 1.43 12.47 -27.80
N ASN A 124 1.30 11.59 -26.80
CA ASN A 124 1.20 10.14 -26.98
C ASN A 124 -0.19 9.60 -26.66
N GLY A 125 -1.17 10.47 -26.36
CA GLY A 125 -2.53 10.08 -26.01
C GLY A 125 -2.60 9.10 -24.84
N LEU A 126 -1.70 9.23 -23.86
CA LEU A 126 -1.61 8.27 -22.76
C LEU A 126 -2.74 8.52 -21.76
N MET A 127 -3.47 7.47 -21.44
CA MET A 127 -4.44 7.46 -20.35
C MET A 127 -4.16 6.23 -19.49
N TRP A 128 -4.20 6.40 -18.17
CA TRP A 128 -4.21 5.24 -17.29
C TRP A 128 -5.57 4.57 -17.39
N ASN A 129 -5.58 3.33 -17.85
CA ASN A 129 -6.75 2.46 -17.79
C ASN A 129 -6.37 1.17 -17.04
N PRO A 130 -7.02 0.88 -15.90
CA PRO A 130 -6.78 -0.36 -15.15
C PRO A 130 -6.92 -1.64 -15.97
N ASP A 131 -7.72 -1.59 -17.04
CA ASP A 131 -8.08 -2.73 -17.89
C ASP A 131 -7.11 -2.96 -19.07
N ASP A 132 -6.20 -2.01 -19.36
CA ASP A 132 -5.24 -2.11 -20.49
C ASP A 132 -4.21 -3.25 -20.35
N TYR A 133 -4.21 -3.96 -19.23
CA TYR A 133 -3.27 -5.03 -18.89
C TYR A 133 -3.99 -6.34 -18.49
N ASP A 134 -5.24 -6.51 -18.93
CA ASP A 134 -5.98 -7.78 -18.81
C ASP A 134 -5.90 -8.65 -20.08
N GLU A 135 -5.13 -8.23 -21.07
CA GLU A 135 -4.77 -9.09 -22.21
C GLU A 135 -3.60 -9.99 -21.84
N THR A 136 -3.95 -11.25 -21.61
CA THR A 136 -3.11 -12.44 -21.57
C THR A 136 -1.91 -12.39 -22.54
N GLU A 137 -0.70 -12.56 -22.00
CA GLU A 137 0.37 -13.38 -22.60
C GLU A 137 1.04 -14.22 -21.51
#